data_AF-A0A2P5BWF2-F1
#
_entry.id   AF-A0A2P5BWF2-F1
#
_cell.length_a   1.000
_cell.length_b   1.000
_cell.length_c   1.000
_cell.angle_alpha   90.00
_cell.angle_beta   90.00
_cell.angle_gamma   90.00
#
_symmetry.space_group_name_H-M   'P 1'
#
loop_
_entity.id
_entity.type
_entity.pdbx_description
1 polymer ?
#
loop_
_entity_poly.entity_id
_entity_poly.type
_entity_poly.pdbx_seq_one_letter_code
_entity_poly.pdbx_strand_id
1 'polypeptide(L)'
;MSISFVTLVDKLYEVIGIDKNHFDLELKVVYKCDGGDGIPIPPTKITSDSDLKIWLEEMSYSIQNRTPLCVSILLKLTPVGEGCSQNASFMPETERENR
;
A
#
# COMPACT_ATOMS: atom_id res chain seq x y z
N MET A 1 18.65 -12.02 -15.86
CA MET A 1 18.10 -10.65 -16.01
C MET A 1 17.39 -10.32 -14.70
N SER A 2 17.94 -9.45 -13.87
CA SER A 2 17.33 -9.05 -12.60
C SER A 2 16.43 -7.84 -12.84
N ILE A 3 15.17 -7.91 -12.42
CA ILE A 3 14.27 -6.75 -12.37
C ILE A 3 14.59 -5.94 -11.10
N SER A 4 14.63 -4.61 -11.20
CA SER A 4 14.73 -3.74 -10.02
C SER A 4 13.36 -3.49 -9.42
N PHE A 5 13.32 -3.18 -8.12
CA PHE A 5 12.13 -2.83 -7.37
C PHE A 5 11.40 -1.66 -8.00
N VAL A 6 12.11 -0.60 -8.39
CA VAL A 6 11.52 0.55 -9.07
C VAL A 6 10.85 0.12 -10.39
N THR A 7 11.53 -0.69 -11.19
CA THR A 7 10.96 -1.19 -12.47
C THR A 7 9.72 -2.04 -12.25
N LEU A 8 9.72 -2.88 -11.20
CA LEU A 8 8.56 -3.70 -10.83
C LEU A 8 7.38 -2.80 -10.43
N VAL A 9 7.61 -1.85 -9.54
CA VAL A 9 6.59 -0.91 -9.07
C VAL A 9 6.03 -0.09 -10.24
N ASP A 10 6.88 0.42 -11.11
CA ASP A 10 6.45 1.19 -12.29
C ASP A 10 5.54 0.38 -13.21
N LYS A 11 5.89 -0.88 -13.48
CA LYS A 11 5.04 -1.80 -14.25
C LYS A 11 3.73 -2.12 -13.54
N LEU A 12 3.73 -2.25 -12.22
CA LEU A 12 2.51 -2.49 -11.45
C LEU A 12 1.55 -1.30 -11.56
N TYR A 13 2.06 -0.07 -11.51
CA TYR A 13 1.23 1.11 -11.78
C TYR A 13 0.60 1.09 -13.18
N GLU A 14 1.36 0.71 -14.21
CA GLU A 14 0.85 0.59 -15.58
C GLU A 14 -0.22 -0.51 -15.71
N VAL A 15 0.03 -1.69 -15.13
CA VAL A 15 -0.87 -2.84 -15.22
C VAL A 15 -2.16 -2.62 -14.43
N ILE A 16 -2.07 -2.01 -13.25
CA ILE A 16 -3.25 -1.72 -12.40
C ILE A 16 -4.00 -0.50 -12.96
N GLY A 17 -3.30 0.45 -13.61
CA GLY A 17 -3.89 1.62 -14.24
C GLY A 17 -4.26 2.73 -13.25
N ILE A 18 -3.45 2.96 -12.22
CA ILE A 18 -3.69 4.00 -11.20
C ILE A 18 -2.69 5.16 -11.31
N ASP A 19 -3.11 6.34 -10.87
CA ASP A 19 -2.29 7.55 -10.87
C ASP A 19 -1.22 7.50 -9.78
N LYS A 20 0.05 7.47 -10.21
CA LYS A 20 1.25 7.52 -9.37
C LYS A 20 1.31 8.78 -8.50
N ASN A 21 0.62 9.86 -8.86
CA ASN A 21 0.63 11.10 -8.09
C ASN A 21 -0.34 11.08 -6.91
N HIS A 22 -1.39 10.27 -7.00
CA HIS A 22 -2.47 10.22 -6.00
C HIS A 22 -2.40 8.98 -5.10
N PHE A 23 -1.75 7.92 -5.56
CA PHE A 23 -1.68 6.67 -4.84
C PHE A 23 -0.24 6.19 -4.67
N ASP A 24 0.00 5.55 -3.53
CA ASP A 24 1.17 4.72 -3.26
C ASP A 24 0.81 3.24 -3.43
N LEU A 25 1.79 2.45 -3.85
CA LEU A 25 1.70 1.00 -3.86
C LEU A 25 2.51 0.43 -2.69
N GLU A 26 1.86 -0.36 -1.86
CA GLU A 26 2.52 -1.18 -0.85
C GLU A 26 2.57 -2.63 -1.31
N LEU A 27 3.79 -3.18 -1.41
CA LEU A 27 4.05 -4.55 -1.82
C LEU A 27 4.35 -5.41 -0.59
N LYS A 28 3.61 -6.51 -0.43
CA LYS A 28 3.77 -7.47 0.66
C LYS A 28 3.72 -8.90 0.15
N VAL A 29 4.44 -9.80 0.81
CA VAL A 29 4.40 -11.24 0.56
C VAL A 29 3.91 -11.97 1.80
N VAL A 30 3.06 -12.98 1.59
CA VAL A 30 2.41 -13.74 2.67
C VAL A 30 2.90 -15.18 2.65
N TYR A 31 3.87 -15.49 3.50
CA TYR A 31 4.45 -16.83 3.59
C TYR A 31 3.49 -17.81 4.26
N LYS A 32 3.50 -19.05 3.77
CA LYS A 32 2.58 -20.10 4.23
C LYS A 32 3.02 -20.84 5.49
N CYS A 33 4.29 -20.71 5.91
CA CYS A 33 4.79 -21.49 7.04
C CYS A 33 4.42 -20.85 8.38
N ASP A 34 3.36 -21.30 9.01
CA ASP A 34 3.30 -21.30 10.48
C ASP A 34 4.39 -22.27 10.97
N GLY A 35 5.20 -21.90 11.97
CA GLY A 35 6.36 -22.68 12.43
C GLY A 35 5.99 -23.97 13.17
N GLY A 36 4.87 -24.61 12.82
CA GLY A 36 4.20 -25.65 13.59
C GLY A 36 3.45 -25.12 14.82
N ASP A 37 3.52 -23.81 15.09
CA ASP A 37 2.88 -23.13 16.22
C ASP A 37 1.47 -22.61 15.90
N GLY A 38 1.03 -22.72 14.64
CA GLY A 38 -0.27 -22.23 14.17
C GLY A 38 -0.38 -20.70 14.15
N ILE A 39 0.72 -19.97 14.35
CA ILE A 39 0.73 -18.51 14.30
C ILE A 39 0.98 -18.08 12.85
N PRO A 40 0.07 -17.32 12.23
CA PRO A 40 0.30 -16.81 10.89
C PRO A 40 1.51 -15.88 10.86
N ILE A 41 2.45 -16.11 9.94
CA ILE A 41 3.54 -15.17 9.70
C ILE A 41 2.94 -13.83 9.23
N PRO A 42 3.29 -12.71 9.87
CA PRO A 42 2.88 -11.40 9.39
C PRO A 42 3.37 -11.15 7.96
N PRO A 43 2.58 -10.50 7.10
CA PRO A 43 3.00 -10.18 5.74
C PRO A 43 4.32 -9.39 5.73
N THR A 44 5.28 -9.84 4.96
CA THR A 44 6.60 -9.19 4.85
C THR A 44 6.56 -8.15 3.75
N LYS A 45 7.01 -6.92 4.04
CA LYS A 45 7.01 -5.82 3.08
C LYS A 45 8.23 -5.89 2.17
N ILE A 46 8.04 -5.70 0.87
CA ILE A 46 9.13 -5.55 -0.10
C ILE A 46 9.36 -4.05 -0.31
N THR A 47 10.57 -3.57 -0.01
CA THR A 47 10.91 -2.14 -0.08
C THR A 47 12.16 -1.84 -0.89
N SER A 48 12.96 -2.86 -1.20
CA SER A 48 14.26 -2.71 -1.85
C SER A 48 14.52 -3.78 -2.90
N ASP A 49 15.55 -3.56 -3.73
CA ASP A 49 16.06 -4.54 -4.69
C ASP A 49 16.52 -5.83 -4.00
N SER A 50 17.07 -5.74 -2.79
CA SER A 50 17.51 -6.88 -2.00
C SER A 50 16.34 -7.75 -1.57
N ASP A 51 15.27 -7.14 -1.04
CA ASP A 51 14.04 -7.85 -0.66
C ASP A 51 13.42 -8.54 -1.87
N LEU A 52 13.35 -7.82 -3.00
CA LEU A 52 12.84 -8.34 -4.25
C LEU A 52 13.68 -9.53 -4.75
N LYS A 53 15.00 -9.43 -4.67
CA LYS A 53 15.91 -10.51 -5.07
C LYS A 53 15.68 -11.77 -4.25
N ILE A 54 15.59 -11.64 -2.92
CA ILE A 54 15.34 -12.78 -2.02
C ILE A 54 14.03 -13.46 -2.41
N TRP A 55 12.95 -12.70 -2.55
CA TRP A 55 11.66 -13.26 -2.95
C TRP A 55 11.71 -13.92 -4.33
N LEU A 56 12.36 -13.31 -5.33
CA LEU A 56 12.50 -13.90 -6.66
C LEU A 56 13.31 -15.21 -6.66
N GLU A 57 14.37 -15.27 -5.84
CA GLU A 57 15.15 -16.49 -5.65
C GLU A 57 14.27 -17.59 -5.04
N GLU A 58 13.51 -17.30 -3.98
CA GLU A 58 12.54 -18.24 -3.37
C GLU A 58 11.51 -18.75 -4.39
N MET A 59 10.95 -17.86 -5.21
CA MET A 59 9.96 -18.19 -6.24
C MET A 59 10.50 -19.04 -7.38
N SER A 60 11.83 -19.06 -7.54
CA SER A 60 12.53 -19.83 -8.58
C SER A 60 12.73 -21.30 -8.22
N TYR A 61 12.74 -21.64 -6.92
CA TYR A 61 13.03 -23.00 -6.45
C TYR A 61 11.91 -24.01 -6.74
N SER A 62 10.65 -23.66 -6.49
CA SER A 62 9.51 -24.56 -6.73
C SER A 62 8.23 -23.80 -6.99
N ILE A 63 7.50 -24.20 -8.04
CA ILE A 63 6.18 -23.65 -8.38
C ILE A 63 5.18 -23.86 -7.24
N GLN A 64 5.28 -24.96 -6.51
CA GLN A 64 4.37 -25.30 -5.41
C GLN A 64 4.58 -24.40 -4.17
N ASN A 65 5.77 -23.81 -4.03
CA ASN A 65 6.15 -22.95 -2.91
C ASN A 65 6.03 -21.46 -3.26
N ARG A 66 5.43 -21.13 -4.41
CA ARG A 66 5.31 -19.75 -4.84
C ARG A 66 4.37 -18.97 -3.92
N THR A 67 4.93 -17.98 -3.25
CA THR A 67 4.22 -17.02 -2.42
C THR A 67 3.63 -15.92 -3.29
N PRO A 68 2.32 -15.60 -3.18
CA PRO A 68 1.72 -14.50 -3.92
C PRO A 68 2.31 -13.16 -3.47
N LEU A 69 2.49 -12.26 -4.44
CA LEU A 69 2.76 -10.85 -4.19
C LEU A 69 1.42 -10.12 -4.02
N CYS A 70 1.18 -9.57 -2.83
CA CYS A 70 0.05 -8.72 -2.53
C CYS A 70 0.43 -7.26 -2.80
N VAL A 71 -0.44 -6.55 -3.52
CA VAL A 71 -0.27 -5.14 -3.84
C VAL A 71 -1.46 -4.37 -3.27
N SER A 72 -1.19 -3.51 -2.30
CA SER A 72 -2.19 -2.63 -1.68
C SER A 72 -2.06 -1.23 -2.27
N ILE A 73 -3.19 -0.63 -2.62
CA ILE A 73 -3.28 0.74 -3.13
C ILE A 73 -3.61 1.65 -1.95
N LEU A 74 -2.74 2.61 -1.67
CA LEU A 74 -2.86 3.54 -0.55
C LEU A 74 -3.05 4.95 -1.11
N LEU A 75 -4.04 5.70 -0.61
CA LEU A 75 -4.18 7.11 -0.98
C LEU A 75 -3.01 7.90 -0.39
N LYS A 76 -2.31 8.68 -1.23
CA LYS A 76 -1.32 9.64 -0.77
C LYS A 76 -2.04 10.69 0.07
N LEU A 77 -1.65 10.83 1.32
CA LEU A 77 -2.08 11.96 2.11
C LEU A 77 -1.46 13.20 1.48
N THR A 78 -2.27 13.99 0.76
CA THR A 78 -1.86 15.34 0.38
C THR A 78 -1.54 16.08 1.67
N PRO A 79 -0.42 16.82 1.75
CA PRO A 79 -0.26 17.81 2.80
C PRO A 79 -1.47 18.72 2.70
N VAL A 80 -2.36 18.65 3.68
CA VAL A 80 -3.34 19.72 3.89
C VAL A 80 -2.47 20.96 4.05
N GLY A 81 -2.55 21.87 3.07
CA GLY A 81 -1.74 23.08 3.08
C GLY A 81 -1.80 23.72 4.47
N GLU A 82 -0.66 24.18 4.95
CA GLU A 82 -0.61 25.05 6.12
C GLU A 82 -1.65 26.17 5.96
N GLY A 83 -2.61 26.23 6.89
CA GLY A 83 -3.49 27.38 7.04
C GLY A 83 -4.92 27.16 6.54
N CYS A 84 -5.78 26.69 7.44
CA CYS A 84 -7.03 27.36 7.74
C CYS A 84 -7.42 26.99 9.18
N SER A 85 -7.25 27.94 10.09
CA SER A 85 -7.74 27.88 11.46
C SER A 85 -9.23 27.51 11.47
N GLN A 86 -9.57 26.32 11.95
CA GLN A 86 -10.95 25.88 12.14
C GLN A 86 -11.53 26.43 13.44
N ASN A 87 -11.66 27.75 13.54
CA ASN A 87 -12.51 28.40 14.53
C ASN A 87 -13.57 29.24 13.81
N ALA A 88 -14.37 28.62 12.95
CA ALA A 88 -15.64 29.18 12.53
C ALA A 88 -16.74 28.38 13.25
N SER A 89 -17.20 28.89 14.39
CA SER A 89 -18.38 28.37 15.07
C SER A 89 -19.58 28.56 14.15
N PHE A 90 -20.12 27.47 13.61
CA PHE A 90 -21.45 27.51 13.02
C PHE A 90 -22.47 27.66 14.16
N MET A 91 -22.81 28.90 14.50
CA MET A 91 -24.06 29.20 15.18
C MET A 91 -25.15 29.30 14.11
N PRO A 92 -26.20 28.47 14.14
CA PRO A 92 -27.36 28.69 13.30
C PRO A 92 -28.12 29.91 13.84
N GLU A 93 -28.36 30.90 12.98
CA GLU A 93 -29.33 31.95 13.28
C GLU A 93 -30.71 31.31 13.39
N THR A 94 -31.30 31.37 14.59
CA THR A 94 -32.71 31.01 14.78
C THR A 94 -33.55 32.12 14.14
N GLU A 95 -34.02 31.87 12.92
CA GLU A 95 -35.05 32.69 12.30
C GLU A 95 -36.24 32.78 13.25
N ARG A 96 -36.53 33.99 13.72
CA ARG A 96 -37.78 34.29 14.43
C ARG A 96 -38.87 34.44 13.38
N GLU A 97 -39.74 33.46 13.29
CA GLU A 97 -41.07 33.63 12.69
C GLU A 97 -42.13 33.02 13.61
N ASN A 98 -42.94 33.88 14.24
CA ASN A 98 -44.40 33.85 14.08
C ASN A 98 -45.11 34.91 14.95
N ARG A 99 -45.87 35.74 14.22
CA ARG A 99 -47.09 36.53 14.55
C ARG A 99 -47.11 37.50 15.72
#